data_AF-A0A0N1MQ35-F1
#
_entry.id   AF-A0A0N1MQ35-F1
#
_cell.length_a   1.000
_cell.length_b   1.000
_cell.length_c   1.000
_cell.angle_alpha   90.00
_cell.angle_beta   90.00
_cell.angle_gamma   90.00
#
_symmetry.space_group_name_H-M   'P 1'
#
loop_
_entity.id
_entity.type
_entity.pdbx_description
1 polymer ?
#
loop_
_entity_poly.entity_id
_entity_poly.type
_entity_poly.pdbx_seq_one_letter_code
_entity_poly.pdbx_strand_id
1 'polypeptide(L)'
;MHYKRKTRIKIHSPSFYLGEEMLEKINFIAEFDSQSRSVIVLRALEYTFNKNWERSKNVYKKKKKVPFEKKHLKKIESTNKENQNEQKSLFEFEFANCH
;
A
#
# COMPACT_ATOMS: atom_id res chain seq x y z
N MET A 1 6.76 -21.91 -28.07
CA MET A 1 5.80 -21.09 -27.30
C MET A 1 6.53 -19.96 -26.59
N HIS A 2 6.35 -18.71 -27.02
CA HIS A 2 6.93 -17.55 -26.34
C HIS A 2 5.95 -17.03 -25.29
N TYR A 3 6.27 -17.18 -24.01
CA TYR A 3 5.50 -16.59 -22.93
C TYR A 3 5.74 -15.08 -22.89
N LYS A 4 4.73 -14.27 -23.26
CA LYS A 4 4.76 -12.82 -23.04
C LYS A 4 4.88 -12.56 -21.54
N ARG A 5 6.05 -12.11 -21.08
CA ARG A 5 6.25 -11.68 -19.70
C ARG A 5 5.29 -10.53 -19.41
N LYS A 6 4.29 -10.75 -18.56
CA LYS A 6 3.45 -9.67 -18.03
C LYS A 6 4.34 -8.77 -17.17
N THR A 7 4.65 -7.58 -17.67
CA THR A 7 5.30 -6.54 -16.87
C THR A 7 4.42 -6.24 -15.67
N ARG A 8 4.95 -6.46 -14.46
CA ARG A 8 4.25 -6.07 -13.23
C ARG A 8 4.26 -4.54 -13.19
N ILE A 9 3.10 -3.93 -13.38
CA ILE A 9 2.92 -2.49 -13.19
C ILE A 9 3.25 -2.18 -11.72
N LYS A 10 4.22 -1.30 -11.49
CA LYS A 10 4.53 -0.80 -10.15
C LYS A 10 3.34 0.00 -9.67
N ILE A 11 2.71 -0.45 -8.58
CA ILE A 11 1.61 0.29 -7.96
C ILE A 11 2.24 1.36 -7.08
N HIS A 12 2.16 2.62 -7.52
CA HIS A 12 2.52 3.75 -6.68
C HIS A 12 1.35 4.07 -5.76
N SER A 13 1.63 4.19 -4.45
CA SER A 13 0.66 4.63 -3.45
C SER A 13 1.06 6.04 -3.00
N PRO A 14 0.51 7.09 -3.62
CA PRO A 14 0.82 8.46 -3.21
C PRO A 14 0.22 8.76 -1.84
N SER A 15 0.90 9.60 -1.06
CA SER A 15 0.43 10.12 0.21
C SER A 15 0.02 11.59 0.03
N PHE A 16 -1.02 12.02 0.72
CA PHE A 16 -1.51 13.39 0.67
C PHE A 16 -2.13 13.78 2.02
N TYR A 17 -2.20 15.09 2.27
CA TYR A 17 -2.79 15.64 3.49
C TYR A 17 -4.27 15.96 3.29
N LEU A 18 -5.05 15.79 4.35
CA LEU A 18 -6.47 16.10 4.41
C LEU A 18 -6.73 16.96 5.65
N GLY A 19 -7.72 17.84 5.56
CA GLY A 19 -8.24 18.52 6.75
C GLY A 19 -8.83 17.53 7.75
N GLU A 20 -8.75 17.85 9.03
CA GLU A 20 -9.18 17.00 10.14
C GLU A 20 -10.65 16.57 10.01
N GLU A 21 -11.56 17.52 9.75
CA GLU A 21 -12.99 17.26 9.56
C GLU A 21 -13.26 16.24 8.43
N MET A 22 -12.50 16.33 7.33
CA MET A 22 -12.65 15.40 6.21
C MET A 22 -12.11 14.00 6.58
N LEU A 23 -11.02 13.95 7.33
CA LEU A 23 -10.44 12.71 7.80
C LEU A 23 -11.40 11.97 8.75
N GLU A 24 -12.04 12.68 9.66
CA GLU A 24 -13.06 12.14 10.56
C GLU A 24 -14.24 11.54 9.80
N LYS A 25 -14.78 12.26 8.81
CA LYS A 25 -15.86 11.75 7.96
C LYS A 25 -15.45 10.49 7.21
N ILE A 26 -14.23 10.44 6.68
CA ILE A 26 -13.70 9.25 6.00
C ILE A 26 -13.55 8.08 6.98
N ASN A 27 -13.09 8.32 8.20
CA ASN A 27 -12.96 7.29 9.23
C ASN A 27 -14.34 6.73 9.61
N PHE A 28 -15.32 7.60 9.85
CA PHE A 28 -16.68 7.19 10.16
C PHE A 28 -17.30 6.29 9.06
N ILE A 29 -17.17 6.70 7.79
CA ILE A 29 -17.66 5.91 6.66
C ILE A 29 -16.90 4.58 6.54
N ALA A 30 -15.58 4.60 6.72
CA ALA A 30 -14.73 3.41 6.64
C ALA A 30 -15.14 2.36 7.69
N GLU A 31 -15.45 2.81 8.91
CA GLU A 31 -15.95 1.95 10.00
C GLU A 31 -17.34 1.41 9.68
N PHE A 32 -18.27 2.28 9.28
CA PHE A 32 -19.64 1.91 8.93
C PHE A 32 -19.70 0.86 7.79
N ASP A 33 -18.93 1.06 6.72
CA ASP A 33 -18.90 0.16 5.55
C ASP A 33 -17.93 -1.02 5.71
N SER A 34 -17.21 -1.10 6.84
CA SER A 34 -16.16 -2.10 7.08
C SER A 34 -15.13 -2.17 5.93
N GLN A 35 -14.70 -1.01 5.45
CA GLN A 35 -13.75 -0.85 4.34
C GLN A 35 -12.55 0.01 4.75
N SER A 36 -11.41 -0.20 4.12
CA SER A 36 -10.23 0.63 4.39
C SER A 36 -10.42 2.05 3.84
N ARG A 37 -9.92 3.05 4.58
CA ARG A 37 -9.92 4.48 4.19
C ARG A 37 -9.47 4.72 2.75
N SER A 38 -8.42 4.02 2.31
CA SER A 38 -7.89 4.11 0.94
C SER A 38 -8.90 3.71 -0.14
N VAL A 39 -9.80 2.75 0.16
CA VAL A 39 -10.85 2.31 -0.77
C VAL A 39 -11.94 3.37 -0.88
N ILE A 40 -12.34 3.97 0.25
CA ILE A 40 -13.31 5.06 0.27
C ILE A 40 -12.79 6.24 -0.55
N VAL A 41 -11.54 6.66 -0.31
CA VAL A 41 -10.89 7.75 -1.06
C VAL A 41 -10.82 7.41 -2.56
N LEU A 42 -10.40 6.20 -2.91
CA LEU A 42 -10.28 5.80 -4.32
C LEU A 42 -11.62 5.82 -5.05
N ARG A 43 -12.70 5.38 -4.38
CA ARG A 43 -14.06 5.44 -4.91
C ARG A 43 -14.55 6.88 -5.09
N ALA A 44 -14.27 7.73 -4.10
CA ALA A 44 -14.62 9.14 -4.17
C ALA A 44 -13.92 9.81 -5.36
N LEU A 45 -12.60 9.60 -5.52
CA LEU A 45 -11.83 10.12 -6.64
C LEU A 45 -12.37 9.61 -7.99
N GLU A 46 -12.56 8.31 -8.15
CA GLU A 46 -13.12 7.76 -9.40
C GLU A 46 -14.49 8.37 -9.73
N TYR A 47 -15.36 8.52 -8.71
CA TYR A 47 -16.66 9.13 -8.90
C TYR A 47 -16.54 10.60 -9.32
N THR A 48 -15.64 11.38 -8.72
CA THR A 48 -15.44 12.78 -9.12
C THR A 48 -14.96 12.92 -10.56
N PHE A 49 -14.09 12.03 -11.04
CA PHE A 49 -13.57 12.09 -12.41
C PHE A 49 -14.57 11.56 -13.45
N ASN A 50 -15.26 10.46 -13.16
CA ASN A 50 -16.09 9.77 -14.15
C ASN A 50 -17.60 10.02 -14.00
N LYS A 51 -18.04 10.64 -12.89
CA LYS A 51 -19.45 10.89 -12.53
C LYS A 51 -20.37 9.66 -12.63
N ASN A 52 -19.79 8.46 -12.54
CA ASN A 52 -20.51 7.20 -12.64
C ASN A 52 -20.33 6.37 -11.36
N TRP A 53 -21.41 6.23 -10.60
CA TRP A 53 -21.43 5.56 -9.30
C TRP A 53 -21.23 4.05 -9.40
N GLU A 54 -21.78 3.39 -10.41
CA GLU A 54 -21.63 1.94 -10.58
C GLU A 54 -20.18 1.58 -10.90
N ARG A 55 -19.53 2.42 -11.70
CA ARG A 55 -18.12 2.27 -12.05
C ARG A 55 -17.21 2.46 -10.84
N SER A 56 -17.46 3.47 -10.00
CA SER A 56 -16.63 3.75 -8.82
C SER A 56 -16.61 2.57 -7.83
N LYS A 57 -17.73 1.89 -7.62
CA LYS A 57 -17.80 0.70 -6.75
C LYS A 57 -16.83 -0.42 -7.17
N ASN A 58 -16.60 -0.55 -8.47
CA ASN A 58 -15.83 -1.64 -9.07
C ASN A 58 -14.30 -1.40 -9.11
N VAL A 59 -13.83 -0.21 -8.73
CA VAL A 59 -12.40 0.15 -8.79
C VAL A 59 -11.57 -0.71 -7.84
N TYR A 60 -12.10 -1.01 -6.67
CA TYR A 60 -11.45 -1.88 -5.72
C TYR A 60 -12.05 -3.29 -5.78
N LYS A 61 -11.34 -4.21 -6.45
CA LYS A 61 -11.61 -5.65 -6.37
C LYS A 61 -10.71 -6.25 -5.30
N LYS A 62 -11.30 -6.76 -4.21
CA LYS A 62 -10.58 -7.53 -3.19
C LYS A 62 -9.85 -8.68 -3.89
N LYS A 63 -8.51 -8.67 -3.88
CA LYS A 63 -7.72 -9.76 -4.49
C LYS A 63 -8.07 -11.06 -3.77
N LYS A 64 -8.44 -12.10 -4.53
CA LYS A 64 -8.62 -13.45 -3.98
C LYS A 64 -7.28 -13.88 -3.37
N LYS A 65 -7.29 -14.35 -2.13
CA LYS A 65 -6.11 -14.96 -1.50
C LYS A 65 -5.76 -16.20 -2.33
N VAL A 66 -4.65 -16.15 -3.06
CA VAL A 66 -4.11 -17.33 -3.73
C VAL A 66 -3.39 -18.13 -2.65
N PRO A 67 -3.77 -19.40 -2.38
CA PRO A 67 -3.01 -20.23 -1.45
C PRO A 67 -1.59 -20.38 -2.01
N PHE A 68 -0.62 -19.88 -1.27
CA PHE A 68 0.80 -20.01 -1.60
C PHE A 68 1.35 -21.25 -0.89
N GLU A 69 1.85 -22.23 -1.63
CA GLU A 69 2.55 -23.37 -1.05
C GLU A 69 3.82 -22.89 -0.34
N LYS A 70 3.97 -23.20 0.95
CA LYS A 70 5.05 -22.75 1.85
C LYS A 70 6.46 -23.24 1.50
N LYS A 71 6.69 -23.90 0.36
CA LYS A 71 7.95 -24.59 0.05
C LYS A 71 9.18 -23.68 -0.07
N HIS A 72 9.01 -22.38 -0.32
CA HIS A 72 10.14 -21.46 -0.60
C HIS A 72 10.46 -20.42 0.48
N LEU A 73 9.80 -20.45 1.65
CA LEU A 73 9.99 -19.43 2.69
C LEU A 73 11.37 -19.46 3.37
N LYS A 74 12.03 -20.63 3.44
CA LYS A 74 13.32 -20.79 4.14
C LYS A 74 14.47 -19.95 3.57
N LYS A 75 14.39 -19.49 2.32
CA LYS A 75 15.51 -18.78 1.66
C LYS A 75 15.45 -17.25 1.78
N ILE A 76 14.32 -16.69 2.22
CA ILE A 76 14.12 -15.22 2.36
C ILE A 76 14.44 -14.78 3.79
N GLU A 77 14.19 -15.63 4.79
CA GLU A 77 14.49 -15.31 6.19
C GLU A 77 16.00 -15.17 6.46
N SER A 78 16.85 -15.88 5.72
CA SER A 78 18.31 -15.78 5.87
C SER A 78 18.87 -14.44 5.36
N THR A 79 18.34 -13.92 4.24
CA THR A 79 18.82 -12.65 3.65
C THR A 79 18.34 -11.42 4.42
N ASN A 80 17.17 -11.47 5.05
CA ASN A 80 16.71 -10.36 5.90
C ASN A 80 17.43 -10.29 7.25
N LYS A 81 17.94 -11.42 7.77
CA LYS A 81 18.73 -11.44 9.01
C LYS A 81 20.09 -10.77 8.86
N GLU A 82 20.74 -10.93 7.71
CA GLU A 82 22.02 -10.26 7.43
C GLU A 82 21.86 -8.74 7.30
N ASN A 83 20.79 -8.27 6.65
CA ASN A 83 20.55 -6.84 6.43
C ASN A 83 20.00 -6.10 7.67
N GLN A 84 19.45 -6.80 8.67
CA GLN A 84 19.00 -6.16 9.91
C GLN A 84 20.15 -5.67 10.80
N ASN A 85 21.36 -6.23 10.64
CA ASN A 85 22.54 -5.78 11.38
C ASN A 85 23.18 -4.51 10.80
N GLU A 86 22.76 -4.05 9.62
CA GLU A 86 23.32 -2.86 8.96
C GLU A 86 22.41 -1.63 9.03
N GLN A 87 21.28 -1.70 9.75
CA GLN A 87 20.43 -0.53 9.94
C GLN A 87 21.06 0.41 10.98
N LYS A 88 22.10 1.14 10.56
CA LYS A 88 22.64 2.29 11.31
C LYS A 88 21.54 3.34 11.44
N SER A 89 21.31 3.78 12.67
CA SER A 89 20.40 4.87 12.98
C SER A 89 20.84 6.14 12.27
N LEU A 90 19.90 6.87 11.65
CA LEU A 90 20.18 8.16 11.00
C LEU A 90 20.83 9.17 11.97
N PHE A 91 20.63 8.99 13.28
CA PHE A 91 21.21 9.81 14.35
C PHE A 91 22.68 9.53 14.66
N GLU A 92 23.27 8.43 14.16
CA GLU A 92 24.71 8.16 14.36
C GLU A 92 25.60 8.99 13.41
N PHE A 93 25.02 9.59 12.36
CA PHE A 93 25.78 10.35 11.36
C PHE A 93 26.10 11.78 11.80
N GLU A 94 25.31 12.36 12.72
CA GLU A 94 25.47 13.77 13.13
C GLU A 94 26.50 13.98 14.25
N PHE A 95 26.92 12.93 14.98
CA PHE A 95 27.92 13.04 16.04
C PHE A 95 29.37 12.75 15.58
N ALA A 96 29.57 12.27 14.35
CA ALA A 96 30.90 11.92 13.83
C ALA A 96 31.66 13.09 13.15
N ASN A 97 31.02 14.26 12.98
CA ASN A 97 31.63 15.44 12.34
C ASN A 97 31.86 16.62 13.29
N CYS A 98 31.78 16.39 14.61
CA CYS A 98 32.25 17.34 15.62
C CYS A 98 33.50 16.79 16.31
N HIS A 99 34.64 16.83 15.62
CA HIS A 99 35.95 16.90 16.27
C HIS A 99 37.00 17.50 15.34
#